data_AF-A0A7S0SCI9-F1
#
_entry.id   AF-A0A7S0SCI9-F1
#
_cell.length_a   1.000
_cell.length_b   1.000
_cell.length_c   1.000
_cell.angle_alpha   90.00
_cell.angle_beta   90.00
_cell.angle_gamma   90.00
#
_symmetry.space_group_name_H-M   'P 1'
#
loop_
_entity.id
_entity.type
_entity.pdbx_description
1 polymer ?
#
loop_
_entity_poly.entity_id
_entity_poly.type
_entity_poly.pdbx_seq_one_letter_code
_entity_poly.pdbx_strand_id
1 'polypeptide(L)'
;QVALGAARLLPSARYAPLRLRLIRVLNQLSASTGHFVPVAPLLLELLAFSELNKTPMATKTRPPDFSLVLRVAKAELRSPQVQEVIVEGALQLLAEHLNQWAYSPGFPELAHVPSRDLRRFCKSTQVTRFRKAARAVVDAAERNADWVSRKRDNVDFAPKDAERIRSFLSADRAGKKAPLEKLAAALKEREKQRIAALQATDVTLTG
;
A
#
# COMPACT_ATOMS: atom_id res chain seq x y z
N GLN A 1 -5.81 -11.26 -15.20
CA GLN A 1 -5.46 -12.44 -14.39
C GLN A 1 -3.94 -12.70 -14.31
N VAL A 2 -3.17 -12.49 -15.38
CA VAL A 2 -1.71 -12.77 -15.41
C VAL A 2 -0.91 -12.04 -14.31
N ALA A 3 -1.09 -10.73 -14.13
CA ALA A 3 -0.36 -9.98 -13.10
C ALA A 3 -0.69 -10.44 -11.66
N LEU A 4 -1.95 -10.80 -11.38
CA LEU A 4 -2.36 -11.34 -10.08
C LEU A 4 -1.77 -12.73 -9.84
N GLY A 5 -1.75 -13.58 -10.87
CA GLY A 5 -1.11 -14.90 -10.83
C GLY A 5 0.40 -14.78 -10.60
N ALA A 6 1.09 -13.93 -11.35
CA ALA A 6 2.53 -13.69 -11.23
C ALA A 6 2.92 -13.19 -9.83
N ALA A 7 2.12 -12.31 -9.23
CA ALA A 7 2.38 -11.82 -7.87
C ALA A 7 2.24 -12.93 -6.79
N ARG A 8 1.40 -13.95 -7.02
CA ARG A 8 1.18 -15.08 -6.10
C ARG A 8 2.22 -16.19 -6.26
N LEU A 9 2.80 -16.35 -7.45
CA LEU A 9 3.76 -17.43 -7.75
C LEU A 9 5.14 -17.26 -7.09
N LEU A 10 5.42 -16.11 -6.49
CA LEU A 10 6.75 -15.76 -5.96
C LEU A 10 6.67 -15.49 -4.44
N PRO A 11 6.59 -16.55 -3.60
CA PRO A 11 6.46 -16.43 -2.14
C PRO A 11 7.82 -16.14 -1.48
N SER A 12 8.52 -15.12 -1.98
CA SER A 12 9.81 -14.69 -1.43
C SER A 12 9.94 -13.18 -1.45
N ALA A 13 10.41 -12.61 -0.35
CA ALA A 13 10.76 -11.20 -0.25
C ALA A 13 11.78 -10.75 -1.30
N ARG A 14 12.56 -11.68 -1.88
CA ARG A 14 13.52 -11.39 -2.96
C ARG A 14 12.85 -10.78 -4.18
N TYR A 15 11.60 -11.13 -4.47
CA TYR A 15 10.83 -10.61 -5.60
C TYR A 15 10.00 -9.37 -5.24
N ALA A 16 10.28 -8.72 -4.12
CA ALA A 16 9.63 -7.47 -3.73
C ALA A 16 9.64 -6.39 -4.84
N PRO A 17 10.75 -6.16 -5.59
CA PRO A 17 10.74 -5.18 -6.68
C PRO A 17 9.65 -5.47 -7.72
N LEU A 18 9.59 -6.70 -8.21
CA LEU A 18 8.58 -7.14 -9.16
C LEU A 18 7.16 -7.08 -8.57
N ARG A 19 6.96 -7.58 -7.34
CA ARG A 19 5.65 -7.59 -6.66
C ARG A 19 5.10 -6.17 -6.52
N LEU A 20 5.90 -5.21 -6.05
CA LEU A 20 5.49 -3.81 -5.91
C LEU A 20 5.16 -3.18 -7.26
N ARG A 21 5.92 -3.48 -8.32
CA ARG A 21 5.63 -2.99 -9.69
C ARG A 21 4.32 -3.53 -10.21
N LEU A 22 4.07 -4.84 -10.06
CA LEU A 22 2.81 -5.46 -10.47
C LEU A 22 1.62 -4.88 -9.70
N ILE A 23 1.73 -4.72 -8.38
CA ILE A 23 0.66 -4.18 -7.54
C ILE A 23 0.36 -2.72 -7.90
N ARG A 24 1.38 -1.91 -8.22
CA ARG A 24 1.18 -0.54 -8.72
C ARG A 24 0.35 -0.50 -10.00
N VAL A 25 0.66 -1.37 -10.96
CA VAL A 25 -0.12 -1.50 -12.21
C VAL A 25 -1.54 -1.98 -11.92
N LEU A 26 -1.72 -2.94 -11.02
CA LEU A 26 -3.04 -3.43 -10.61
C LEU A 26 -3.89 -2.34 -9.94
N ASN A 27 -3.28 -1.52 -9.09
CA ASN A 27 -3.95 -0.35 -8.49
C ASN A 27 -4.35 0.68 -9.55
N GLN A 28 -3.48 0.97 -10.51
CA GLN A 28 -3.78 1.90 -11.61
C GLN A 28 -4.92 1.38 -12.50
N LEU A 29 -4.90 0.08 -12.82
CA LEU A 29 -5.96 -0.57 -13.60
C LEU A 29 -7.30 -0.57 -12.85
N SER A 30 -7.28 -0.88 -11.55
CA SER A 30 -8.45 -0.79 -10.67
C SER A 30 -9.05 0.63 -10.69
N ALA A 31 -8.20 1.64 -10.55
CA ALA A 31 -8.62 3.04 -10.58
C ALA A 31 -9.17 3.49 -11.94
N SER A 32 -8.59 3.05 -13.05
CA SER A 32 -9.04 3.46 -14.41
C SER A 32 -10.31 2.75 -14.85
N THR A 33 -10.51 1.51 -14.42
CA THR A 33 -11.68 0.70 -14.82
C THR A 33 -12.83 0.79 -13.83
N GLY A 34 -12.59 1.29 -12.62
CA GLY A 34 -13.58 1.27 -11.54
C GLY A 34 -13.89 -0.14 -11.00
N HIS A 35 -13.07 -1.14 -11.33
CA HIS A 35 -13.26 -2.52 -10.89
C HIS A 35 -12.34 -2.86 -9.71
N PHE A 36 -12.90 -3.55 -8.71
CA PHE A 36 -12.14 -3.97 -7.55
C PHE A 36 -11.11 -5.06 -7.88
N VAL A 37 -9.85 -4.80 -7.54
CA VAL A 37 -8.75 -5.77 -7.64
C VAL A 37 -8.16 -6.02 -6.24
N PRO A 38 -8.25 -7.25 -5.69
CA PRO A 38 -7.82 -7.54 -4.32
C PRO A 38 -6.28 -7.64 -4.21
N VAL A 39 -5.61 -6.49 -4.05
CA VAL A 39 -4.14 -6.46 -3.90
C VAL A 39 -3.66 -6.49 -2.45
N ALA A 40 -4.53 -6.17 -1.48
CA ALA A 40 -4.15 -6.12 -0.07
C ALA A 40 -3.51 -7.42 0.45
N PRO A 41 -4.02 -8.63 0.13
CA PRO A 41 -3.37 -9.88 0.58
C PRO A 41 -1.92 -10.01 0.08
N LEU A 42 -1.62 -9.55 -1.13
CA LEU A 42 -0.28 -9.63 -1.72
C LEU A 42 0.72 -8.71 -1.01
N LEU A 43 0.26 -7.55 -0.55
CA LEU A 43 1.07 -6.60 0.21
C LEU A 43 1.28 -7.07 1.65
N LEU A 44 0.25 -7.63 2.27
CA LEU A 44 0.32 -8.13 3.65
C LEU A 44 1.20 -9.37 3.75
N GLU A 45 1.14 -10.27 2.77
CA GLU A 45 2.07 -11.39 2.66
C GLU A 45 3.52 -10.90 2.51
N LEU A 46 3.74 -9.84 1.72
CA LEU A 46 5.07 -9.24 1.58
C LEU A 46 5.58 -8.69 2.93
N LEU A 47 4.74 -8.02 3.70
CA LEU A 47 5.07 -7.51 5.05
C LEU A 47 5.27 -8.63 6.09
N ALA A 48 4.73 -9.83 5.85
CA ALA A 48 4.84 -10.97 6.75
C ALA A 48 6.20 -11.68 6.68
N PHE A 49 7.02 -11.44 5.64
CA PHE A 49 8.34 -12.05 5.56
C PHE A 49 9.25 -11.63 6.74
N SER A 50 9.85 -12.63 7.38
CA SER A 50 10.64 -12.45 8.61
C SER A 50 11.84 -11.51 8.43
N GLU A 51 12.40 -11.49 7.22
CA GLU A 51 13.56 -10.71 6.82
C GLU A 51 13.31 -9.21 6.94
N LEU A 52 12.07 -8.77 6.75
CA LEU A 52 11.63 -7.37 6.81
C LEU A 52 11.22 -6.94 8.22
N ASN A 53 10.98 -7.90 9.11
CA ASN A 53 10.57 -7.64 10.50
C ASN A 53 11.75 -7.53 11.46
N LYS A 54 12.92 -8.04 11.09
CA LYS A 54 14.13 -7.99 11.90
C LYS A 54 14.88 -6.67 11.68
N THR A 55 15.54 -6.16 12.73
CA THR A 55 16.37 -4.95 12.66
C THR A 55 17.38 -5.02 11.50
N PRO A 56 17.46 -3.99 10.65
CA PRO A 56 18.37 -4.00 9.52
C PRO A 56 19.83 -4.16 9.95
N MET A 57 20.64 -4.75 9.07
CA MET A 57 22.09 -4.90 9.23
C MET A 57 22.79 -3.93 8.28
N ALA A 58 23.80 -3.22 8.77
CA ALA A 58 24.58 -2.32 7.93
C ALA A 58 25.23 -3.10 6.77
N THR A 59 25.04 -2.61 5.55
CA THR A 59 25.62 -3.19 4.33
C THR A 59 26.51 -2.16 3.67
N LYS A 60 27.74 -2.54 3.30
CA LYS A 60 28.66 -1.68 2.52
C LYS A 60 28.28 -1.59 1.04
N THR A 61 27.41 -2.48 0.57
CA THR A 61 26.96 -2.54 -0.82
C THR A 61 25.90 -1.49 -1.09
N ARG A 62 26.04 -0.80 -2.24
CA ARG A 62 25.02 0.10 -2.76
C ARG A 62 23.68 -0.66 -2.90
N PRO A 63 22.55 -0.11 -2.45
CA PRO A 63 21.26 -0.78 -2.61
C PRO A 63 20.89 -0.87 -4.10
N PRO A 64 20.27 -1.98 -4.55
CA PRO A 64 19.84 -2.14 -5.93
C PRO A 64 18.70 -1.16 -6.25
N ASP A 65 18.70 -0.64 -7.49
CA ASP A 65 17.58 0.15 -7.99
C ASP A 65 16.40 -0.78 -8.36
N PHE A 66 15.29 -0.64 -7.63
CA PHE A 66 14.06 -1.39 -7.85
C PHE A 66 13.38 -1.06 -9.18
N SER A 67 13.78 0.01 -9.86
CA SER A 67 13.33 0.33 -11.22
C SER A 67 13.99 -0.58 -12.28
N LEU A 68 15.21 -1.05 -11.99
CA LEU A 68 16.06 -1.82 -12.91
C LEU A 68 16.09 -3.33 -12.60
N VAL A 69 15.79 -3.72 -11.35
CA VAL A 69 15.83 -5.14 -10.95
C VAL A 69 14.44 -5.72 -10.70
N LEU A 70 14.26 -7.00 -11.03
CA LEU A 70 13.05 -7.76 -10.70
C LEU A 70 13.17 -8.55 -9.39
N ARG A 71 14.41 -8.79 -8.94
CA ARG A 71 14.72 -9.50 -7.70
C ARG A 71 15.95 -8.91 -7.03
N VAL A 72 16.04 -9.08 -5.72
CA VAL A 72 17.22 -8.77 -4.91
C VAL A 72 17.91 -10.06 -4.41
N ALA A 73 19.18 -9.95 -4.07
CA ALA A 73 19.91 -11.01 -3.39
C ALA A 73 19.39 -11.18 -1.95
N LYS A 74 19.52 -12.40 -1.40
CA LYS A 74 19.05 -12.70 -0.04
C LYS A 74 19.76 -11.84 1.02
N ALA A 75 21.05 -11.55 0.81
CA ALA A 75 21.84 -10.70 1.70
C ALA A 75 21.34 -9.24 1.72
N GLU A 76 20.82 -8.74 0.59
CA GLU A 76 20.34 -7.36 0.46
C GLU A 76 19.03 -7.12 1.22
N LEU A 77 18.23 -8.16 1.49
CA LEU A 77 16.96 -8.03 2.24
C LEU A 77 17.14 -7.51 3.67
N ARG A 78 18.36 -7.60 4.22
CA ARG A 78 18.70 -7.08 5.55
C ARG A 78 19.21 -5.64 5.51
N SER A 79 19.44 -5.08 4.32
CA SER A 79 19.88 -3.68 4.15
C SER A 79 18.78 -2.71 4.60
N PRO A 80 19.11 -1.64 5.36
CA PRO A 80 18.14 -0.63 5.80
C PRO A 80 17.37 -0.01 4.64
N GLN A 81 18.07 0.32 3.55
CA GLN A 81 17.50 0.97 2.37
C GLN A 81 16.54 0.02 1.66
N VAL A 82 16.93 -1.25 1.46
CA VAL A 82 16.08 -2.26 0.82
C VAL A 82 14.83 -2.52 1.65
N GLN A 83 14.95 -2.70 2.96
CA GLN A 83 13.78 -2.87 3.84
C GLN A 83 12.85 -1.65 3.78
N GLU A 84 13.40 -0.44 3.74
CA GLU A 84 12.63 0.81 3.65
C GLU A 84 11.85 0.90 2.34
N VAL A 85 12.51 0.63 1.19
CA VAL A 85 11.83 0.57 -0.11
C VAL A 85 10.68 -0.44 -0.10
N ILE A 86 10.91 -1.63 0.46
CA ILE A 86 9.90 -2.69 0.46
C ILE A 86 8.73 -2.34 1.37
N VAL A 87 9.00 -1.98 2.62
CA VAL A 87 7.97 -1.76 3.64
C VAL A 87 7.20 -0.49 3.36
N GLU A 88 7.87 0.63 3.08
CA GLU A 88 7.19 1.89 2.80
C GLU A 88 6.43 1.84 1.47
N GLY A 89 7.02 1.20 0.45
CA GLY A 89 6.32 0.96 -0.82
C GLY A 89 5.07 0.10 -0.64
N ALA A 90 5.13 -0.95 0.20
CA ALA A 90 3.97 -1.78 0.48
C ALA A 90 2.87 -1.02 1.23
N LEU A 91 3.24 -0.21 2.23
CA LEU A 91 2.30 0.62 2.98
C LEU A 91 1.67 1.71 2.10
N GLN A 92 2.46 2.34 1.22
CA GLN A 92 1.97 3.32 0.25
C GLN A 92 0.95 2.69 -0.71
N LEU A 93 1.28 1.54 -1.30
CA LEU A 93 0.38 0.86 -2.24
C LEU A 93 -0.89 0.36 -1.55
N LEU A 94 -0.81 -0.03 -0.28
CA LEU A 94 -1.97 -0.45 0.51
C LEU A 94 -2.88 0.75 0.81
N ALA A 95 -2.30 1.88 1.21
CA ALA A 95 -3.04 3.12 1.43
C ALA A 95 -3.70 3.61 0.13
N GLU A 96 -2.99 3.54 -1.01
CA GLU A 96 -3.55 3.86 -2.32
C GLU A 96 -4.71 2.93 -2.69
N HIS A 97 -4.55 1.62 -2.48
CA HIS A 97 -5.61 0.64 -2.73
C HIS A 97 -6.86 0.93 -1.90
N LEU A 98 -6.72 1.12 -0.58
CA LEU A 98 -7.85 1.44 0.30
C LEU A 98 -8.50 2.78 -0.11
N ASN A 99 -7.69 3.79 -0.45
CA ASN A 99 -8.20 5.11 -0.79
C ASN A 99 -9.06 5.13 -2.06
N GLN A 100 -8.83 4.23 -3.01
CA GLN A 100 -9.69 4.07 -4.20
C GLN A 100 -11.15 3.79 -3.83
N TRP A 101 -11.37 3.17 -2.68
CA TRP A 101 -12.68 2.74 -2.20
C TRP A 101 -13.15 3.55 -0.99
N ALA A 102 -12.48 4.65 -0.63
CA ALA A 102 -12.73 5.41 0.60
C ALA A 102 -14.15 5.99 0.73
N TYR A 103 -14.86 6.10 -0.38
CA TYR A 103 -16.24 6.59 -0.47
C TYR A 103 -17.26 5.47 -0.72
N SER A 104 -16.84 4.21 -0.78
CA SER A 104 -17.75 3.09 -1.01
C SER A 104 -18.53 2.77 0.28
N PRO A 105 -19.84 2.47 0.21
CA PRO A 105 -20.59 2.03 1.40
C PRO A 105 -20.09 0.68 1.96
N GLY A 106 -19.33 -0.09 1.16
CA GLY A 106 -18.67 -1.34 1.58
C GLY A 106 -17.23 -1.16 2.10
N PHE A 107 -16.77 0.08 2.29
CA PHE A 107 -15.42 0.36 2.77
C PHE A 107 -15.12 -0.26 4.16
N PRO A 108 -16.03 -0.22 5.17
CA PRO A 108 -15.77 -0.80 6.49
C PRO A 108 -15.41 -2.29 6.41
N GLU A 109 -16.10 -3.04 5.57
CA GLU A 109 -15.86 -4.47 5.34
C GLU A 109 -14.56 -4.69 4.57
N LEU A 110 -14.30 -3.89 3.54
CA LEU A 110 -13.09 -3.94 2.72
C LEU A 110 -11.82 -3.67 3.53
N ALA A 111 -11.88 -2.69 4.45
CA ALA A 111 -10.74 -2.27 5.26
C ALA A 111 -10.48 -3.18 6.47
N HIS A 112 -11.45 -4.01 6.88
CA HIS A 112 -11.35 -4.80 8.11
C HIS A 112 -10.16 -5.77 8.12
N VAL A 113 -10.07 -6.64 7.11
CA VAL A 113 -9.01 -7.66 7.02
C VAL A 113 -7.62 -7.02 6.87
N PRO A 114 -7.41 -6.03 5.98
CA PRO A 114 -6.12 -5.32 5.91
C PRO A 114 -5.69 -4.65 7.21
N SER A 115 -6.62 -4.00 7.91
CA SER A 115 -6.33 -3.35 9.19
C SER A 115 -5.94 -4.36 10.28
N ARG A 116 -6.63 -5.51 10.34
CA ARG A 116 -6.28 -6.60 11.25
C ARG A 116 -4.87 -7.13 11.01
N ASP A 117 -4.52 -7.39 9.77
CA ASP A 117 -3.23 -7.99 9.41
C ASP A 117 -2.09 -6.96 9.55
N LEU A 118 -2.33 -5.68 9.27
CA LEU A 118 -1.39 -4.60 9.60
C LEU A 118 -1.16 -4.47 11.10
N ARG A 119 -2.19 -4.62 11.95
CA ARG A 119 -2.00 -4.65 13.41
C ARG A 119 -1.11 -5.80 13.84
N ARG A 120 -1.19 -6.96 13.16
CA ARG A 120 -0.28 -8.09 13.38
C ARG A 120 1.16 -7.72 13.00
N PHE A 121 1.35 -7.08 11.84
CA PHE A 121 2.66 -6.57 11.42
C PHE A 121 3.26 -5.58 12.44
N CYS A 122 2.45 -4.66 12.97
CA CYS A 122 2.90 -3.71 14.01
C CYS A 122 3.45 -4.41 15.27
N LYS A 123 2.92 -5.58 15.61
CA LYS A 123 3.38 -6.40 16.75
C LYS A 123 4.63 -7.21 16.40
N SER A 124 4.79 -7.65 15.15
CA SER A 124 5.91 -8.52 14.73
C SER A 124 7.18 -7.74 14.39
N THR A 125 7.05 -6.53 13.81
CA THR A 125 8.21 -5.75 13.38
C THR A 125 9.02 -5.26 14.58
N GLN A 126 10.34 -5.39 14.51
CA GLN A 126 11.30 -4.84 15.48
C GLN A 126 11.69 -3.40 15.15
N VAL A 127 11.28 -2.89 13.97
CA VAL A 127 11.69 -1.58 13.47
C VAL A 127 10.62 -0.53 13.81
N THR A 128 10.93 0.34 14.78
CA THR A 128 9.97 1.34 15.31
C THR A 128 9.38 2.27 14.24
N ARG A 129 10.18 2.71 13.26
CA ARG A 129 9.67 3.55 12.16
C ARG A 129 8.64 2.83 11.29
N PHE A 130 8.85 1.54 10.99
CA PHE A 130 7.90 0.73 10.21
C PHE A 130 6.61 0.49 11.00
N ARG A 131 6.73 0.26 12.31
CA ARG A 131 5.59 0.17 13.22
C ARG A 131 4.76 1.46 13.21
N LYS A 132 5.41 2.63 13.31
CA LYS A 132 4.73 3.94 13.26
C LYS A 132 4.03 4.17 11.91
N ALA A 133 4.71 3.87 10.80
CA ALA A 133 4.14 4.01 9.46
C ALA A 133 2.93 3.10 9.25
N ALA A 134 3.02 1.82 9.65
CA ALA A 134 1.91 0.88 9.55
C ALA A 134 0.73 1.27 10.45
N ARG A 135 1.01 1.76 11.68
CA ARG A 135 -0.01 2.28 12.58
C ARG A 135 -0.78 3.45 11.96
N ALA A 136 -0.08 4.39 11.32
CA ALA A 136 -0.73 5.52 10.64
C ALA A 136 -1.74 5.05 9.57
N VAL A 137 -1.40 4.00 8.80
CA VAL A 137 -2.31 3.40 7.80
C VAL A 137 -3.53 2.78 8.48
N VAL A 138 -3.34 2.02 9.56
CA VAL A 138 -4.45 1.43 10.35
C VAL A 138 -5.37 2.53 10.86
N ASP A 139 -4.83 3.54 11.54
CA ASP A 139 -5.62 4.60 12.17
C ASP A 139 -6.38 5.43 11.14
N ALA A 140 -5.82 5.63 9.94
CA ALA A 140 -6.51 6.32 8.86
C ALA A 140 -7.61 5.47 8.22
N ALA A 141 -7.38 4.16 8.05
CA ALA A 141 -8.37 3.24 7.53
C ALA A 141 -9.55 3.10 8.51
N GLU A 142 -9.29 3.00 9.81
CA GLU A 142 -10.34 2.91 10.84
C GLU A 142 -11.17 4.19 10.93
N ARG A 143 -10.52 5.38 10.92
CA ARG A 143 -11.25 6.65 10.84
C ARG A 143 -12.13 6.76 9.60
N ASN A 144 -11.67 6.25 8.47
CA ASN A 144 -12.46 6.24 7.25
C ASN A 144 -13.61 5.23 7.32
N ALA A 145 -13.40 4.07 7.93
CA ALA A 145 -14.45 3.08 8.18
C ALA A 145 -15.55 3.64 9.08
N ASP A 146 -15.19 4.28 10.19
CA ASP A 146 -16.15 4.92 11.09
C ASP A 146 -16.93 6.05 10.40
N TRP A 147 -16.24 6.87 9.60
CA TRP A 147 -16.86 7.93 8.82
C TRP A 147 -17.87 7.40 7.80
N VAL A 148 -17.51 6.34 7.05
CA VAL A 148 -18.42 5.70 6.11
C VAL A 148 -19.59 5.02 6.81
N SER A 149 -19.35 4.31 7.92
CA SER A 149 -20.41 3.64 8.69
C SER A 149 -21.47 4.64 9.14
N ARG A 150 -21.07 5.77 9.74
CA ARG A 150 -22.00 6.83 10.15
C ARG A 150 -22.80 7.40 8.97
N LYS A 151 -22.18 7.54 7.80
CA LYS A 151 -22.87 8.00 6.59
C LYS A 151 -23.84 6.95 6.07
N ARG A 152 -23.46 5.67 6.12
CA ARG A 152 -24.26 4.52 5.71
C ARG A 152 -25.49 4.34 6.61
N ASP A 153 -25.38 4.59 7.90
CA ASP A 153 -26.50 4.47 8.84
C ASP A 153 -27.64 5.47 8.56
N ASN A 154 -27.36 6.52 7.79
CA ASN A 154 -28.31 7.58 7.44
C ASN A 154 -28.85 7.45 6.00
N VAL A 155 -28.59 6.35 5.30
CA VAL A 155 -29.08 6.16 3.92
C VAL A 155 -30.41 5.42 3.90
N ASP A 156 -31.31 5.87 3.00
CA ASP A 156 -32.63 5.28 2.80
C ASP A 156 -32.70 4.51 1.47
N PHE A 157 -31.66 3.72 1.17
CA PHE A 157 -31.62 2.91 -0.05
C PHE A 157 -31.24 1.47 0.24
N ALA A 158 -31.83 0.56 -0.52
CA ALA A 158 -31.59 -0.86 -0.39
C ALA A 158 -30.35 -1.29 -1.19
N PRO A 159 -29.70 -2.43 -0.84
CA PRO A 159 -28.54 -2.94 -1.59
C PRO A 159 -28.79 -3.20 -3.09
N LYS A 160 -30.06 -3.30 -3.50
CA LYS A 160 -30.47 -3.47 -4.91
C LYS A 160 -30.44 -2.16 -5.72
N ASP A 161 -30.38 -1.00 -5.06
CA ASP A 161 -30.44 0.32 -5.71
C ASP A 161 -29.05 0.74 -6.21
N ALA A 162 -28.59 0.12 -7.29
CA ALA A 162 -27.22 0.28 -7.82
C ALA A 162 -26.85 1.74 -8.12
N GLU A 163 -27.78 2.56 -8.63
CA GLU A 163 -27.55 3.98 -8.87
C GLU A 163 -27.28 4.76 -7.58
N ARG A 164 -28.09 4.50 -6.53
CA ARG A 164 -27.92 5.17 -5.24
C ARG A 164 -26.59 4.78 -4.59
N ILE A 165 -26.20 3.51 -4.68
CA ILE A 165 -24.88 3.02 -4.24
C ILE A 165 -23.75 3.73 -4.99
N ARG A 166 -23.84 3.87 -6.32
CA ARG A 166 -22.83 4.58 -7.13
C ARG A 166 -22.72 6.06 -6.78
N SER A 167 -23.85 6.70 -6.44
CA SER A 167 -23.92 8.11 -6.07
C SER A 167 -23.55 8.39 -4.61
N PHE A 168 -23.41 7.34 -3.78
CA PHE A 168 -23.10 7.45 -2.35
C PHE A 168 -21.83 8.27 -2.14
N LEU A 169 -21.94 9.32 -1.31
CA LEU A 169 -20.85 10.25 -0.99
C LEU A 169 -20.19 10.94 -2.20
N SER A 170 -20.87 11.02 -3.36
CA SER A 170 -20.34 11.69 -4.55
C SER A 170 -19.98 13.17 -4.31
N ALA A 171 -20.82 13.91 -3.56
CA ALA A 171 -20.54 15.28 -3.16
C ALA A 171 -19.35 15.39 -2.19
N ASP A 172 -19.25 14.46 -1.23
CA ASP A 172 -18.11 14.39 -0.31
C ASP A 172 -16.80 14.05 -1.05
N ARG A 173 -16.89 13.23 -2.11
CA ARG A 173 -15.77 12.87 -3.01
C ARG A 173 -15.29 14.05 -3.84
N ALA A 174 -16.20 14.86 -4.39
CA ALA A 174 -15.85 16.10 -5.09
C ALA A 174 -15.07 17.05 -4.17
N GLY A 175 -15.42 17.08 -2.89
CA GLY A 175 -14.76 17.87 -1.85
C GLY A 175 -13.54 17.22 -1.19
N LYS A 176 -13.11 16.01 -1.60
CA LYS A 176 -11.95 15.30 -1.01
C LYS A 176 -12.03 15.13 0.51
N LYS A 177 -13.21 14.78 1.03
CA LYS A 177 -13.51 14.76 2.47
C LYS A 177 -13.16 13.48 3.21
N ALA A 178 -12.80 12.40 2.50
CA ALA A 178 -12.48 11.11 3.12
C ALA A 178 -11.25 11.23 4.06
N PRO A 179 -11.34 10.78 5.33
CA PRO A 179 -10.23 10.85 6.29
C PRO A 179 -8.92 10.18 5.83
N LEU A 180 -9.00 9.17 4.96
CA LEU A 180 -7.84 8.44 4.45
C LEU A 180 -7.05 9.21 3.38
N GLU A 181 -7.67 10.15 2.67
CA GLU A 181 -7.07 10.80 1.49
C GLU A 181 -5.76 11.53 1.81
N LYS A 182 -5.74 12.28 2.91
CA LYS A 182 -4.55 13.04 3.30
C LYS A 182 -3.34 12.14 3.52
N LEU A 183 -3.54 10.98 4.16
CA LEU A 183 -2.45 10.03 4.39
C LEU A 183 -2.02 9.37 3.07
N ALA A 184 -2.98 8.92 2.24
CA ALA A 184 -2.68 8.27 0.97
C ALA A 184 -1.90 9.21 0.03
N ALA A 185 -2.29 10.48 -0.03
CA ALA A 185 -1.58 11.50 -0.81
C ALA A 185 -0.15 11.74 -0.27
N ALA A 186 0.01 11.89 1.05
CA ALA A 186 1.31 12.08 1.68
C ALA A 186 2.27 10.91 1.43
N LEU A 187 1.79 9.67 1.54
CA LEU A 187 2.59 8.47 1.26
C LEU A 187 2.97 8.36 -0.21
N LYS A 188 2.05 8.72 -1.13
CA LYS A 188 2.31 8.73 -2.57
C LYS A 188 3.37 9.78 -2.93
N GLU A 189 3.32 10.96 -2.31
CA GLU A 189 4.30 12.01 -2.54
C GLU A 189 5.68 11.64 -1.99
N ARG A 190 5.74 11.05 -0.79
CA ARG A 190 6.98 10.52 -0.22
C ARG A 190 7.63 9.46 -1.10
N GLU A 191 6.83 8.56 -1.68
CA GLU A 191 7.33 7.55 -2.63
C GLU A 191 7.90 8.18 -3.90
N LYS A 192 7.25 9.21 -4.47
CA LYS A 192 7.79 9.94 -5.62
C LYS A 192 9.12 10.62 -5.30
N GLN A 193 9.21 11.29 -4.15
CA GLN A 193 10.44 11.94 -3.69
C GLN A 193 11.58 10.92 -3.53
N ARG A 194 11.29 9.74 -2.99
CA ARG A 194 12.25 8.64 -2.85
C ARG A 194 12.76 8.15 -4.21
N ILE A 195 11.87 7.98 -5.19
CA ILE A 195 12.24 7.57 -6.54
C ILE A 195 13.08 8.65 -7.22
N ALA A 196 12.71 9.92 -7.11
CA ALA A 196 13.45 11.04 -7.68
C ALA A 196 14.86 11.18 -7.07
N ALA A 197 14.99 11.00 -5.75
CA ALA A 197 16.28 11.04 -5.07
C ALA A 197 17.23 9.91 -5.53
N LEU A 198 16.68 8.71 -5.75
CA LEU A 198 17.45 7.59 -6.30
C LEU A 198 17.97 7.92 -7.71
N GLN A 199 17.09 8.44 -8.58
CA GLN A 199 17.46 8.82 -9.95
C GLN A 199 18.50 9.94 -10.01
N ALA A 200 18.40 10.95 -9.15
CA ALA A 200 19.38 12.03 -9.07
C ALA A 200 20.78 11.54 -8.67
N THR A 201 20.86 10.46 -7.90
CA THR A 201 22.13 9.84 -7.48
C THR A 201 22.80 9.06 -8.61
N ASP A 202 22.06 8.65 -9.64
CA ASP A 202 22.60 7.92 -10.81
C ASP A 202 23.17 8.85 -11.91
N VAL A 203 22.82 10.15 -11.90
CA VAL A 203 23.19 11.10 -12.96
C VAL A 203 24.60 11.71 -12.78
N THR A 204 25.30 11.45 -11.67
CA THR A 204 26.68 11.91 -11.48
C THR A 204 27.68 10.99 -12.19
N LEU A 205 27.69 11.01 -13.52
CA LEU A 205 28.87 10.63 -14.32
C LEU A 205 29.67 11.92 -14.54
N THR A 206 30.56 12.25 -13.61
CA THR A 206 31.62 13.23 -13.85
C THR A 206 32.56 12.65 -14.90
N GLY A 207 32.64 13.32 -16.06
CA GLY A 207 33.71 13.13 -17.03
C GLY A 207 35.04 13.66 -16.53
#